data_AF-A0A0G1C2H2-F1
#
_entry.id   AF-A0A0G1C2H2-F1
#
_cell.length_a   1.000
_cell.length_b   1.000
_cell.length_c   1.000
_cell.angle_alpha   90.00
_cell.angle_beta   90.00
_cell.angle_gamma   90.00
#
_symmetry.space_group_name_H-M   'P 1'
#
loop_
_entity.id
_entity.type
_entity.pdbx_description
1 polymer ?
#
loop_
_entity_poly.entity_id
_entity_poly.type
_entity_poly.pdbx_seq_one_letter_code
_entity_poly.pdbx_strand_id
1 'polypeptide(L)' 'MGKDWKPGLNSPFDPVASKLAGKIKLKVIICNGHNLENLEKILDGKEFKGTVIE' A
#
# COMPACT_ATOMS: atom_id res chain seq x y z
N MET A 1 -0.88 -23.61 9.96
CA MET A 1 0.43 -23.11 10.44
C MET A 1 1.36 -23.08 9.25
N GLY A 2 1.83 -21.90 8.85
CA GLY A 2 2.77 -21.71 7.74
C GLY A 2 3.45 -20.38 7.94
N LYS A 3 4.40 -20.35 8.88
CA LYS A 3 5.18 -19.20 9.31
C LYS A 3 6.60 -19.40 8.78
N ASP A 4 6.75 -19.41 7.46
CA ASP A 4 8.07 -19.51 6.85
C ASP A 4 8.31 -18.26 6.02
N TRP A 5 8.63 -17.19 6.75
CA TRP A 5 9.16 -15.99 6.14
C TRP A 5 10.64 -16.25 5.81
N LYS A 6 10.94 -16.38 4.52
CA LYS A 6 12.31 -16.47 4.02
C LYS A 6 12.83 -15.06 3.70
N PRO A 7 13.93 -14.61 4.32
CA PRO A 7 14.57 -13.35 3.98
C PRO A 7 15.13 -13.47 2.55
N GLY A 8 14.67 -12.62 1.64
CA GLY A 8 14.99 -12.70 0.22
C GLY A 8 13.79 -12.46 -0.71
N LEU A 9 12.56 -12.47 -0.18
CA LEU A 9 11.44 -11.90 -0.93
C LEU A 9 11.63 -10.39 -0.99
N ASN A 10 11.90 -9.91 -2.21
CA ASN A 10 11.70 -8.54 -2.65
C ASN A 10 10.19 -8.24 -2.52
N SER A 11 9.71 -8.07 -1.31
CA SER A 11 8.36 -7.61 -1.03
C SER A 11 8.53 -6.18 -0.54
N PRO A 12 7.91 -5.18 -1.18
CA PRO A 12 8.00 -3.78 -0.75
C PRO A 12 7.30 -3.54 0.60
N PHE A 13 6.84 -4.59 1.28
CA PHE A 13 6.05 -4.55 2.50
C PHE A 13 6.38 -5.74 3.41
N ASP A 14 6.80 -5.45 4.65
CA ASP A 14 7.15 -6.46 5.64
C ASP A 14 5.93 -7.32 6.06
N PRO A 15 6.11 -8.62 6.38
CA PRO A 15 5.01 -9.49 6.80
C PRO A 15 4.34 -9.05 8.10
N VAL A 16 5.11 -8.39 8.97
CA VAL A 16 4.60 -7.81 10.21
C VAL A 16 3.69 -6.62 9.89
N ALA A 17 4.12 -5.76 8.95
CA ALA A 17 3.32 -4.65 8.43
C ALA A 17 2.07 -5.16 7.68
N SER A 18 2.16 -6.23 6.88
CA SER A 18 0.98 -6.83 6.22
C SER A 18 -0.03 -7.40 7.22
N LYS A 19 0.44 -8.03 8.31
CA LYS A 19 -0.45 -8.53 9.38
C LYS A 19 -1.15 -7.40 10.14
N LEU A 20 -0.44 -6.31 10.38
CA LEU A 20 -1.01 -5.10 10.98
C LEU A 20 -1.97 -4.43 10.01
N ALA A 21 -1.59 -4.26 8.75
CA ALA A 21 -2.39 -3.69 7.66
C ALA A 21 -3.74 -4.41 7.47
N GLY A 22 -3.74 -5.74 7.47
CA GLY A 22 -4.98 -6.52 7.41
C GLY A 22 -5.86 -6.39 8.66
N LYS A 23 -5.26 -6.10 9.83
CA LYS A 23 -6.02 -5.82 11.06
C LYS A 23 -6.57 -4.38 11.11
N ILE A 24 -5.87 -3.42 10.51
CA ILE A 24 -6.23 -2.00 10.52
C ILE A 24 -6.91 -1.52 9.23
N LYS A 25 -7.30 -2.44 8.31
CA LYS A 25 -7.92 -2.14 7.00
C LYS A 25 -7.19 -1.01 6.26
N LEU A 26 -5.87 -1.19 6.12
CA LEU A 26 -5.01 -0.15 5.57
C LEU A 26 -5.24 -0.03 4.06
N LYS A 27 -5.78 1.10 3.62
CA LYS A 27 -5.97 1.41 2.20
C LYS A 27 -4.61 1.73 1.56
N VAL A 28 -4.19 0.92 0.60
CA VAL A 28 -2.98 1.13 -0.19
C VAL A 28 -3.36 1.76 -1.53
N ILE A 29 -2.75 2.89 -1.85
CA ILE A 29 -3.00 3.61 -3.10
C ILE A 29 -1.74 3.55 -3.96
N ILE A 30 -1.85 2.94 -5.13
CA ILE A 30 -0.79 2.90 -6.15
C ILE A 30 -1.07 4.03 -7.14
N CYS A 31 -0.15 5.00 -7.20
CA CYS A 31 -0.24 6.14 -8.09
C CYS A 31 1.11 6.44 -8.77
N ASN A 32 1.08 7.18 -9.87
CA ASN A 32 2.29 7.62 -10.54
C ASN A 32 2.96 8.75 -9.75
N GLY A 33 4.16 8.49 -9.20
CA GLY A 33 4.91 9.42 -8.35
C GLY A 33 5.41 10.70 -9.04
N HIS A 34 5.42 10.74 -10.38
CA HIS A 34 5.72 11.98 -11.11
C HIS A 34 4.53 12.94 -11.18
N ASN A 35 3.32 12.48 -10.86
CA ASN A 35 2.12 13.29 -10.99
C ASN A 35 1.71 13.86 -9.61
N LEU A 36 2.40 14.91 -9.19
CA LEU A 36 2.23 15.53 -7.86
C LEU A 36 0.81 16.07 -7.63
N GLU A 37 0.14 16.60 -8.67
CA GLU A 37 -1.29 16.98 -8.59
C GLU A 37 -2.20 15.80 -8.21
N ASN A 38 -1.87 14.60 -8.70
CA ASN A 38 -2.64 13.40 -8.37
C ASN A 38 -2.33 12.91 -6.96
N LEU A 39 -1.08 13.07 -6.51
CA LEU A 39 -0.70 12.83 -5.11
C LEU A 39 -1.44 13.78 -4.16
N GLU A 40 -1.53 15.06 -4.51
CA GLU A 40 -2.29 16.03 -3.72
C GLU A 40 -3.77 15.62 -3.64
N LYS A 41 -4.41 15.26 -4.76
CA LYS A 41 -5.79 14.73 -4.78
C LYS A 41 -5.97 13.48 -3.91
N ILE A 42 -4.99 12.57 -3.91
CA ILE A 42 -4.99 11.37 -3.06
C ILE A 42 -4.99 11.73 -1.58
N LEU A 43 -4.14 12.68 -1.17
CA LEU A 43 -4.03 13.14 0.22
C LEU A 43 -5.25 13.97 0.66
N ASP A 44 -5.83 14.75 -0.26
CA ASP A 44 -7.05 15.54 -0.04
C ASP A 44 -8.34 14.68 -0.06
N GLY A 45 -8.24 13.39 -0.40
CA GLY A 45 -9.40 12.49 -0.52
C GLY A 45 -10.31 12.81 -1.72
N LYS A 46 -9.80 13.52 -2.72
CA LYS A 46 -10.50 13.86 -3.96
C LYS A 46 -10.39 12.72 -4.99
N GLU A 47 -11.14 12.81 -6.08
CA GLU A 47 -10.98 11.87 -7.19
C GLU A 47 -9.55 11.90 -7.73
N PHE A 48 -8.91 10.73 -7.74
CA PHE A 48 -7.56 10.56 -8.25
C PHE A 48 -7.51 9.38 -9.21
N LYS A 49 -6.49 9.39 -10.05
CA LYS A 49 -6.18 8.31 -10.98
C LYS A 49 -5.15 7.39 -10.34
N GLY A 50 -5.56 6.17 -10.01
CA GLY A 50 -4.68 5.17 -9.40
C GLY A 50 -5.42 3.87 -9.15
N THR A 51 -4.72 2.93 -8.54
CA THR A 51 -5.31 1.66 -8.09
C THR A 51 -5.37 1.67 -6.58
N VAL A 52 -6.55 1.35 -6.03
CA VAL A 52 -6.77 1.24 -4.60
C VAL A 52 -6.86 -0.24 -4.25
N ILE A 53 -6.10 -0.65 -3.24
CA ILE A 53 -6.11 -2.01 -2.68
C ILE A 53 -6.51 -1.87 -1.20
N GLU A 54 -7.53 -2.62 -0.78
CA GLU A 54 -8.11 -2.63 0.57
C GLU A 54 -8.01 -4.01 1.22
#